data_AF-A0A661WNN0-F1
#
_entry.id   AF-A0A661WNN0-F1
#
_cell.length_a   1.000
_cell.length_b   1.000
_cell.length_c   1.000
_cell.angle_alpha   90.00
_cell.angle_beta   90.00
_cell.angle_gamma   90.00
#
_symmetry.space_group_name_H-M   'P 1'
#
loop_
_entity.id
_entity.type
_entity.pdbx_description
1 polymer ?
#
loop_
_entity_poly.entity_id
_entity_poly.type
_entity_poly.pdbx_seq_one_letter_code
_entity_poly.pdbx_strand_id
1 'polypeptide(L)' 'MPAAEIITIGTEILLGEIVDTNTRYIARNLRDIGVDLYRT' A
#
# COMPACT_ATOMS: atom_id res chain seq x y z
N MET A 1 -10.55 -7.21 -13.90
CA MET A 1 -9.84 -7.68 -12.70
C MET A 1 -10.21 -6.73 -11.57
N PRO A 2 -10.39 -7.20 -10.33
CA PRO A 2 -10.64 -6.30 -9.20
C PRO A 2 -9.48 -5.34 -9.01
N ALA A 3 -9.78 -4.08 -8.68
CA ALA A 3 -8.79 -3.04 -8.43
C ALA A 3 -8.84 -2.60 -6.96
N ALA A 4 -7.68 -2.26 -6.40
CA ALA A 4 -7.52 -1.80 -5.03
C ALA A 4 -6.73 -0.48 -4.96
N GLU A 5 -6.99 0.27 -3.89
CA GLU A 5 -6.23 1.45 -3.47
C GLU A 5 -5.73 1.22 -2.04
N ILE A 6 -4.48 1.59 -1.80
CA ILE A 6 -3.88 1.57 -0.46
C ILE A 6 -3.85 3.01 0.04
N ILE A 7 -4.37 3.27 1.24
CA ILE A 7 -4.31 4.58 1.88
C ILE A 7 -3.49 4.45 3.15
N THR A 8 -2.31 5.08 3.15
CA THR A 8 -1.45 5.09 4.33
C THR A 8 -1.93 6.13 5.32
N ILE A 9 -2.07 5.71 6.58
CA ILE A 9 -2.38 6.57 7.72
C ILE A 9 -1.21 6.57 8.71
N GLY A 10 -0.88 7.73 9.26
CA GLY A 10 0.20 7.90 10.23
C GLY A 10 0.99 9.16 9.96
N THR A 11 0.94 10.10 10.90
CA THR A 11 1.63 11.40 10.79
C THR A 11 3.13 11.21 10.67
N GLU A 12 3.69 10.25 11.38
CA GLU A 12 5.10 9.89 11.40
C GLU A 12 5.59 9.42 10.02
N ILE A 13 4.71 8.75 9.27
CA ILE A 13 4.99 8.37 7.88
C ILE A 13 4.93 9.60 6.97
N LEU A 14 3.92 10.46 7.15
CA LEU A 14 3.77 11.68 6.36
C LEU A 14 4.90 12.69 6.61
N LEU A 15 5.44 12.72 7.83
CA LEU A 15 6.59 13.54 8.22
C LEU A 15 7.94 12.88 7.88
N GLY A 16 7.94 11.63 7.41
CA GLY A 16 9.15 10.90 7.03
C GLY A 16 9.99 10.37 8.20
N GLU A 17 9.44 10.36 9.41
CA GLU A 17 10.08 9.76 10.59
C GLU A 17 10.13 8.23 10.50
N ILE A 18 9.13 7.63 9.83
CA ILE A 18 9.03 6.20 9.57
C ILE A 18 8.82 5.95 8.08
N VAL A 19 9.56 4.98 7.52
CA VAL A 19 9.38 4.53 6.14
C VAL A 19 8.15 3.62 6.04
N ASP A 20 7.24 3.92 5.11
CA ASP A 20 6.10 3.06 4.81
C ASP A 20 6.54 1.75 4.15
N THR A 21 6.56 0.68 4.94
CA THR A 21 6.79 -0.69 4.46
C THR A 21 5.49 -1.49 4.30
N ASN A 22 4.40 -0.99 4.88
CA ASN A 22 3.09 -1.65 4.88
C ASN A 22 2.49 -1.66 3.47
N THR A 23 2.55 -0.51 2.78
CA THR A 23 2.10 -0.40 1.38
C THR A 23 2.77 -1.44 0.49
N ARG A 24 4.10 -1.59 0.62
CA ARG A 24 4.85 -2.59 -0.16
C ARG A 24 4.48 -4.03 0.21
N TYR A 25 4.25 -4.30 1.49
CA TYR A 25 3.80 -5.62 1.93
C TYR A 25 2.43 -5.97 1.36
N ILE A 26 1.45 -5.08 1.50
CA ILE A 26 0.07 -5.28 1.03
C ILE A 26 0.04 -5.39 -0.50
N ALA A 27 0.77 -4.54 -1.22
CA ALA A 27 0.85 -4.57 -2.68
C ALA A 27 1.29 -5.93 -3.25
N ARG A 28 2.27 -6.57 -2.60
CA ARG A 28 2.72 -7.91 -3.00
C ARG A 28 1.62 -8.95 -2.80
N ASN A 29 0.96 -8.94 -1.64
CA ASN A 29 -0.12 -9.86 -1.35
C ASN A 29 -1.31 -9.70 -2.31
N LEU A 30 -1.67 -8.46 -2.68
CA LEU A 30 -2.72 -8.17 -3.67
C LEU A 30 -2.36 -8.72 -5.06
N ARG A 31 -1.11 -8.55 -5.49
CA ARG A 31 -0.62 -9.13 -6.74
C ARG A 31 -0.70 -10.65 -6.75
N ASP A 32 -0.36 -11.29 -5.63
CA ASP A 32 -0.36 -12.76 -5.53
C ASP A 32 -1.78 -13.37 -5.63
N ILE A 33 -2.82 -12.58 -5.35
CA ILE A 33 -4.23 -12.96 -5.51
C ILE A 33 -4.89 -12.38 -6.78
N GLY A 34 -4.12 -11.75 -7.68
CA GLY A 34 -4.62 -11.22 -8.95
C GLY A 34 -5.46 -9.95 -8.83
N VAL A 35 -5.21 -9.12 -7.81
CA VAL A 35 -5.82 -7.79 -7.65
C VAL A 35 -4.85 -6.72 -8.16
N ASP A 36 -5.34 -5.87 -9.06
CA ASP A 36 -4.56 -4.76 -9.60
C ASP A 36 -4.53 -3.58 -8.64
N LEU A 37 -3.40 -2.87 -8.59
CA LEU A 37 -3.30 -1.61 -7.83
C LEU A 37 -3.59 -0.42 -8.73
N TYR A 38 -4.57 0.39 -8.33
CA TYR A 38 -4.88 1.65 -8.99
C TYR A 38 -4.04 2.80 -8.44
N ARG A 39 -3.87 2.85 -7.11
CA ARG A 39 -3.11 3.88 -6.40
C ARG A 39 -2.58 3.34 -5.07
N THR A 40 -1.46 3.90 -4.64
CA THR A 40 -0.89 3.78 -3.30
C THR A 40 -0.61 5.16 -2.74
#